data_AF-A0A4P9XY92-F1
#
_entry.id   AF-A0A4P9XY92-F1
#
_cell.length_a   1.000
_cell.length_b   1.000
_cell.length_c   1.000
_cell.angle_alpha   90.00
_cell.angle_beta   90.00
_cell.angle_gamma   90.00
#
_symmetry.space_group_name_H-M   'P 1'
#
loop_
_entity.id
_entity.type
_entity.pdbx_description
1 polymer ?
#
loop_
_entity_poly.entity_id
_entity_poly.type
_entity_poly.pdbx_seq_one_letter_code
_entity_poly.pdbx_strand_id
1 'polypeptide(L)'
;DLTFGDPSLFRHLRGTEGPNQAQALHRFFTVLALCHTAVVDEGSSSESKRIIYKAESPDEKALVGAAADVGFAFLRRQRTTITLSVLGEEQTWEQLQILAFDSTRKRMSVVVRRVDEGKSNDPTHGHVLLMTKGADNVIMERLAPGQDEKIRKT
;
A
#
# COMPACT_ATOMS: atom_id res chain seq x y z
N ASP A 1 17.95 -8.53 6.63
CA ASP A 1 18.41 -7.74 5.48
C ASP A 1 17.24 -6.97 4.90
N LEU A 2 17.32 -5.63 4.93
CA LEU A 2 16.36 -4.76 4.26
C LEU A 2 16.54 -4.96 2.76
N THR A 3 15.46 -5.21 2.05
CA THR A 3 15.51 -5.47 0.60
C THR A 3 15.44 -4.18 -0.22
N PHE A 4 14.98 -3.10 0.40
CA PHE A 4 14.78 -1.79 -0.23
C PHE A 4 15.32 -0.69 0.69
N GLY A 5 16.22 0.15 0.18
CA GLY A 5 16.93 1.15 0.98
C GLY A 5 17.43 2.33 0.17
N ASP A 6 16.59 3.36 0.03
CA ASP A 6 16.98 4.67 -0.49
C ASP A 6 16.98 5.69 0.66
N PRO A 7 18.14 6.23 1.08
CA PRO A 7 18.21 7.22 2.15
C PRO A 7 17.41 8.50 1.88
N SER A 8 17.28 8.89 0.61
CA SER A 8 16.52 10.08 0.21
C SER A 8 15.02 9.86 0.39
N LEU A 9 14.54 8.63 0.22
CA LEU A 9 13.14 8.26 0.38
C LEU A 9 12.61 8.58 1.79
N PHE A 10 13.33 8.20 2.84
CA PHE A 10 12.93 8.49 4.22
C PHE A 10 12.90 9.98 4.51
N ARG A 11 13.75 10.75 3.83
CA ARG A 11 13.75 12.21 3.89
C ARG A 11 12.49 12.76 3.22
N HIS A 12 12.11 12.23 2.06
CA HIS A 12 10.95 12.68 1.28
C HIS A 12 9.62 12.29 1.94
N LEU A 13 9.55 11.10 2.55
CA LEU A 13 8.42 10.67 3.39
C LEU A 13 8.17 11.64 4.56
N ARG A 14 9.23 12.23 5.12
CA ARG A 14 9.14 13.25 6.17
C ARG A 14 8.82 14.66 5.66
N GLY A 15 8.57 14.84 4.36
CA GLY A 15 8.13 16.11 3.78
C GLY A 15 9.23 17.09 3.38
N THR A 16 10.49 16.66 3.33
CA THR A 16 11.62 17.57 2.99
C THR A 16 11.60 18.12 1.57
N GLU A 17 10.96 17.43 0.61
CA GLU A 17 10.75 17.91 -0.77
C GLU A 17 9.34 18.54 -0.93
N GLY A 18 8.67 18.84 0.19
CA GLY A 18 7.34 19.44 0.23
C GLY A 18 6.19 18.43 0.48
N PRO A 19 5.00 18.95 0.81
CA PRO A 19 3.87 18.14 1.26
C PRO A 19 3.30 17.23 0.15
N ASN A 20 3.38 17.67 -1.12
CA ASN A 20 2.85 16.90 -2.25
C ASN A 20 3.64 15.60 -2.46
N GLN A 21 4.97 15.65 -2.36
CA GLN A 21 5.82 14.47 -2.52
C GLN A 21 5.62 13.47 -1.39
N ALA A 22 5.57 13.94 -0.14
CA ALA A 22 5.27 13.09 1.01
C ALA A 22 3.90 12.41 0.86
N GLN A 23 2.86 13.17 0.49
CA GLN A 23 1.53 12.62 0.29
C GLN A 23 1.49 11.58 -0.84
N ALA A 24 2.21 11.81 -1.94
CA ALA A 24 2.30 10.85 -3.04
C ALA A 24 2.96 9.54 -2.59
N LEU A 25 4.07 9.62 -1.85
CA LEU A 25 4.76 8.45 -1.31
C LEU A 25 3.91 7.69 -0.28
N HIS A 26 3.23 8.39 0.62
CA HIS A 26 2.30 7.78 1.55
C HIS A 26 1.22 6.98 0.82
N ARG A 27 0.57 7.58 -0.19
CA ARG A 27 -0.43 6.88 -1.00
C ARG A 27 0.16 5.67 -1.73
N PHE A 28 1.33 5.82 -2.32
CA PHE A 28 2.01 4.74 -3.04
C PHE A 28 2.25 3.51 -2.14
N PHE A 29 2.87 3.69 -0.98
CA PHE A 29 3.14 2.57 -0.07
C PHE A 29 1.88 2.03 0.60
N THR A 30 0.85 2.86 0.83
CA THR A 30 -0.46 2.37 1.27
C THR A 30 -1.10 1.45 0.23
N VAL A 31 -0.99 1.73 -1.08
CA VAL A 31 -1.46 0.80 -2.12
C VAL A 31 -0.72 -0.54 -2.03
N LEU A 32 0.61 -0.52 -1.88
CA LEU A 32 1.39 -1.75 -1.76
C LEU A 32 1.04 -2.57 -0.50
N ALA A 33 0.70 -1.89 0.60
CA ALA A 33 0.34 -2.50 1.88
C ALA A 33 -1.13 -2.95 1.99
N LEU A 34 -2.03 -2.51 1.09
CA LEU A 34 -3.46 -2.90 1.11
C LEU A 34 -3.86 -3.77 -0.08
N CYS A 35 -3.32 -3.50 -1.27
CA CYS A 35 -3.74 -4.14 -2.51
C CYS A 35 -2.99 -5.46 -2.73
N HIS A 36 -3.19 -6.44 -1.84
CA HIS A 36 -2.59 -7.78 -1.92
C HIS A 36 -3.44 -8.84 -1.20
N THR A 37 -3.17 -10.13 -1.43
CA THR A 37 -3.76 -11.28 -0.70
C THR A 37 -2.81 -11.93 0.30
N ALA A 38 -1.56 -11.44 0.41
CA ALA A 38 -0.59 -11.94 1.39
C ALA A 38 -1.13 -11.99 2.83
N VAL A 39 -0.64 -13.00 3.59
CA VAL A 39 -0.95 -13.23 5.00
C VAL A 39 0.31 -13.12 5.85
N VAL A 40 0.14 -12.74 7.11
CA VAL A 40 1.22 -12.70 8.11
C VAL A 40 1.42 -14.10 8.68
N ASP A 41 2.67 -14.55 8.77
CA ASP A 41 3.01 -15.84 9.35
C ASP A 41 2.80 -15.84 10.87
N GLU A 42 2.15 -16.87 11.42
CA GLU A 42 1.82 -16.96 12.85
C GLU A 42 3.05 -16.99 13.76
N GLY A 43 4.20 -17.41 13.22
CA GLY A 43 5.49 -17.36 13.92
C GLY A 43 6.14 -15.98 13.98
N SER A 44 5.56 -14.95 13.35
CA SER A 44 6.09 -13.59 13.42
C SER A 44 5.54 -12.88 14.66
N SER A 45 6.41 -12.68 15.66
CA SER A 45 6.07 -11.87 16.83
C SER A 45 6.39 -10.40 16.57
N SER A 46 5.56 -9.48 17.07
CA SER A 46 5.86 -8.04 17.09
C SER A 46 7.17 -7.73 17.82
N GLU A 47 7.59 -8.60 18.75
CA GLU A 47 8.86 -8.52 19.47
C GLU A 47 10.08 -8.86 18.60
N SER A 48 9.93 -9.74 17.60
CA SER A 48 11.03 -10.16 16.72
C SER A 48 11.47 -9.11 15.70
N LYS A 49 10.88 -7.89 15.72
CA LYS A 49 11.09 -6.78 14.76
C LYS A 49 10.88 -7.14 13.28
N ARG A 50 10.51 -8.39 12.95
CA ARG A 50 10.47 -8.87 11.57
C ARG A 50 9.17 -9.60 11.29
N ILE A 51 8.30 -8.94 10.52
CA ILE A 51 7.09 -9.55 10.00
C ILE A 51 7.46 -10.44 8.82
N ILE A 52 6.94 -11.67 8.80
CA ILE A 52 7.15 -12.62 7.71
C ILE A 52 5.85 -12.74 6.94
N TYR A 53 5.90 -12.42 5.64
CA TYR A 53 4.75 -12.52 4.75
C TYR A 53 4.77 -13.82 3.94
N LYS A 54 3.62 -14.47 3.86
CA LYS A 54 3.32 -15.55 2.91
C LYS A 54 2.37 -15.00 1.84
N ALA A 55 2.70 -15.21 0.58
CA ALA A 55 1.90 -14.74 -0.55
C ALA A 55 1.90 -15.81 -1.66
N GLU A 56 0.91 -15.75 -2.54
CA GLU A 56 0.78 -16.69 -3.67
C GLU A 56 1.81 -16.41 -4.76
N SER A 57 2.30 -15.16 -4.83
CA SER A 57 3.31 -14.71 -5.79
C SER A 57 4.55 -14.15 -5.09
N PRO A 58 5.76 -14.41 -5.61
CA PRO A 58 7.00 -13.81 -5.11
C PRO A 58 7.01 -12.28 -5.25
N ASP A 59 6.42 -11.75 -6.32
CA ASP A 59 6.36 -10.30 -6.57
C ASP A 59 5.46 -9.62 -5.53
N GLU A 60 4.34 -10.25 -5.20
CA GLU A 60 3.44 -9.74 -4.18
C GLU A 60 4.11 -9.72 -2.79
N LYS A 61 4.83 -10.80 -2.45
CA LYS A 61 5.63 -10.86 -1.23
C LYS A 61 6.70 -9.76 -1.18
N ALA A 62 7.38 -9.51 -2.29
CA ALA A 62 8.40 -8.47 -2.38
C ALA A 62 7.80 -7.07 -2.20
N LEU A 63 6.66 -6.78 -2.84
CA LEU A 63 6.01 -5.46 -2.75
C LEU A 63 5.48 -5.15 -1.33
N VAL A 64 4.83 -6.11 -0.67
CA VAL A 64 4.37 -5.91 0.72
C VAL A 64 5.55 -5.86 1.70
N GLY A 65 6.62 -6.62 1.43
CA GLY A 65 7.87 -6.56 2.16
C GLY A 65 8.54 -5.19 2.05
N ALA A 66 8.65 -4.64 0.84
CA ALA A 66 9.21 -3.31 0.61
C ALA A 66 8.39 -2.22 1.30
N ALA A 67 7.06 -2.30 1.28
CA ALA A 67 6.19 -1.40 2.03
C ALA A 67 6.48 -1.46 3.55
N ALA A 68 6.65 -2.67 4.09
CA ALA A 68 7.01 -2.84 5.50
C ALA A 68 8.41 -2.30 5.84
N ASP A 69 9.39 -2.52 4.97
CA ASP A 69 10.78 -2.03 5.12
C ASP A 69 10.82 -0.49 5.21
N VAL A 70 9.87 0.22 4.57
CA VAL A 70 9.76 1.69 4.64
C VAL A 70 8.78 2.20 5.70
N GLY A 71 8.24 1.32 6.55
CA GLY A 71 7.37 1.67 7.67
C GLY A 71 5.88 1.64 7.35
N PHE A 72 5.44 0.99 6.28
CA PHE A 72 4.02 0.76 5.93
C PHE A 72 3.74 -0.74 6.05
N ALA A 73 3.75 -1.24 7.28
CA ALA A 73 3.68 -2.67 7.57
C ALA A 73 2.23 -3.17 7.62
N PHE A 74 1.95 -4.24 6.88
CA PHE A 74 0.70 -4.99 7.00
C PHE A 74 0.76 -5.88 8.24
N LEU A 75 -0.07 -5.63 9.25
CA LEU A 75 0.00 -6.32 10.53
C LEU A 75 -0.89 -7.55 10.58
N ARG A 76 -2.14 -7.39 10.14
CA ARG A 76 -3.17 -8.43 10.24
C ARG A 76 -4.34 -8.13 9.32
N ARG A 77 -5.00 -9.21 8.91
CA ARG A 77 -6.30 -9.18 8.24
C ARG A 77 -7.30 -9.99 9.06
N GLN A 78 -8.42 -9.37 9.38
CA GLN A 78 -9.60 -10.02 9.96
C GLN A 78 -10.68 -10.12 8.86
N ARG A 79 -11.87 -10.63 9.19
CA ARG A 79 -12.93 -10.92 8.20
C ARG A 79 -13.23 -9.76 7.24
N THR A 80 -13.30 -8.54 7.75
CA THR A 80 -13.66 -7.34 6.97
C THR A 80 -12.70 -6.18 7.20
N THR A 81 -11.64 -6.37 7.99
CA THR A 81 -10.70 -5.28 8.33
C THR A 81 -9.26 -5.69 8.11
N ILE A 82 -8.44 -4.71 7.75
CA ILE A 82 -6.99 -4.80 7.66
C ILE A 82 -6.41 -3.76 8.62
N THR A 83 -5.40 -4.15 9.39
CA THR A 83 -4.63 -3.19 10.19
C THR A 83 -3.23 -3.05 9.60
N LEU A 84 -2.83 -1.80 9.38
CA LEU A 84 -1.47 -1.41 9.01
C LEU A 84 -0.79 -0.70 10.20
N SER A 85 0.53 -0.80 10.30
CA SER A 85 1.35 0.17 11.01
C SER A 85 1.97 1.10 9.98
N VAL A 86 1.59 2.39 10.02
CA VAL A 86 2.10 3.42 9.13
C VAL A 86 2.95 4.37 9.95
N LEU A 87 4.27 4.29 9.74
CA LEU A 87 5.29 5.04 10.46
C LEU A 87 5.18 4.93 11.99
N GLY A 88 4.75 3.75 12.47
CA GLY A 88 4.58 3.46 13.90
C GLY A 88 3.15 3.65 14.43
N GLU A 89 2.25 4.28 13.66
CA GLU A 89 0.85 4.45 14.05
C GLU A 89 -0.03 3.37 13.41
N GLU A 90 -0.84 2.67 14.22
CA GLU A 90 -1.81 1.72 13.69
C GLU A 90 -2.96 2.45 12.96
N GLN A 91 -3.28 1.98 11.75
CA GLN A 91 -4.41 2.42 10.95
C GLN A 91 -5.28 1.21 10.60
N THR A 92 -6.59 1.34 10.80
CA THR A 92 -7.54 0.26 10.48
C THR A 92 -8.38 0.62 9.27
N TRP A 93 -8.42 -0.30 8.33
CA TRP A 93 -9.11 -0.18 7.06
C TRP A 93 -10.18 -1.25 6.98
N GLU A 94 -11.41 -0.86 6.68
CA GLU A 94 -12.44 -1.77 6.26
C GLU A 94 -12.21 -2.16 4.80
N GLN A 95 -12.17 -3.46 4.54
CA GLN A 95 -12.06 -4.04 3.21
C GLN A 95 -13.45 -4.37 2.70
N LEU A 96 -13.93 -3.55 1.76
CA LEU A 96 -15.27 -3.67 1.17
C LEU A 96 -15.30 -4.68 0.04
N GLN A 97 -14.25 -4.72 -0.80
CA GLN A 97 -14.15 -5.70 -1.87
C GLN A 97 -12.71 -5.96 -2.29
N ILE A 98 -12.41 -7.22 -2.67
CA ILE A 98 -11.19 -7.56 -3.40
C ILE A 98 -11.57 -7.97 -4.82
N LEU A 99 -10.94 -7.34 -5.80
CA LEU A 99 -10.94 -7.76 -7.19
C LEU A 99 -9.58 -8.39 -7.48
N ALA A 100 -9.47 -9.68 -7.17
CA ALA A 100 -8.22 -10.43 -7.22
C ALA A 100 -7.50 -10.30 -8.57
N PHE A 101 -6.20 -10.55 -8.56
CA PHE A 101 -5.43 -10.62 -9.79
C PHE A 101 -6.00 -11.71 -10.69
N ASP A 102 -6.16 -11.38 -11.96
CA ASP A 102 -6.59 -12.30 -13.00
C ASP A 102 -5.71 -12.08 -14.24
N SER A 103 -5.28 -13.15 -14.89
CA SER A 103 -4.35 -13.09 -16.03
C SER A 103 -4.95 -12.40 -17.25
N THR A 104 -6.28 -12.39 -17.39
CA THR A 104 -7.01 -11.65 -18.42
C THR A 104 -7.02 -10.16 -18.09
N ARG A 105 -7.27 -9.81 -16.81
CA ARG A 105 -7.31 -8.42 -16.35
C ARG A 105 -5.92 -7.78 -16.18
N LYS A 106 -4.88 -8.58 -15.93
CA LYS A 106 -3.49 -8.18 -15.62
C LYS A 106 -3.35 -7.09 -14.55
N ARG A 107 -4.29 -7.05 -13.61
CA ARG A 107 -4.32 -6.11 -12.48
C ARG A 107 -5.11 -6.68 -11.31
N MET A 108 -4.83 -6.16 -10.14
CA MET A 108 -5.57 -6.38 -8.90
C MET A 108 -6.11 -5.04 -8.40
N SER A 109 -7.31 -5.06 -7.82
CA SER A 109 -7.85 -3.88 -7.14
C SER A 109 -8.45 -4.25 -5.79
N VAL A 110 -8.44 -3.29 -4.86
CA VAL A 110 -9.16 -3.38 -3.59
C VAL A 110 -10.03 -2.14 -3.41
N VAL A 111 -11.22 -2.35 -2.85
CA VAL A 111 -12.13 -1.28 -2.42
C VAL A 111 -12.06 -1.27 -0.89
N VAL A 112 -11.61 -0.16 -0.35
CA VAL A 112 -11.32 -0.01 1.09
C VAL A 112 -11.86 1.31 1.62
N ARG A 113 -12.09 1.37 2.92
CA ARG A 113 -12.44 2.59 3.64
C ARG A 113 -11.61 2.65 4.91
N ARG A 114 -10.96 3.78 5.17
CA ARG A 114 -10.24 3.99 6.43
C ARG A 114 -11.26 4.25 7.55
N VAL A 115 -11.15 3.51 8.66
CA VAL A 115 -12.14 3.51 9.76
C VAL A 115 -11.54 3.76 11.15
N ASP A 116 -10.23 3.95 11.29
CA ASP A 116 -9.63 4.31 12.58
C ASP A 116 -10.09 5.69 13.06
N GLU A 117 -10.62 5.78 14.28
CA GLU A 117 -11.14 7.04 14.83
C GLU A 117 -9.99 7.98 15.26
N GLY A 118 -10.05 9.25 14.84
CA GLY A 118 -9.41 10.36 15.57
C GLY A 118 -7.91 10.65 15.35
N LYS A 119 -7.27 10.24 14.25
CA LYS A 119 -5.80 10.40 14.13
C LYS A 119 -5.22 10.96 12.83
N SER A 120 -6.02 11.36 11.85
CA SER A 120 -5.44 11.88 10.60
C SER A 120 -6.12 13.13 10.07
N ASN A 121 -5.33 14.17 9.81
CA ASN A 121 -5.65 15.25 8.87
C ASN A 121 -5.67 14.75 7.41
N ASP A 122 -5.81 13.43 7.19
CA ASP A 122 -5.90 12.83 5.88
C ASP A 122 -7.30 13.12 5.33
N PRO A 123 -7.42 13.90 4.24
CA PRO A 123 -8.71 14.24 3.66
C PRO A 123 -9.46 13.02 3.09
N THR A 124 -8.82 11.84 3.04
CA THR A 124 -9.44 10.60 2.55
C THR A 124 -10.01 9.73 3.67
N HIS A 125 -9.93 10.15 4.94
CA HIS A 125 -10.53 9.42 6.05
C HIS A 125 -12.05 9.27 5.86
N GLY A 126 -12.57 8.06 6.10
CA GLY A 126 -13.99 7.74 5.88
C GLY A 126 -14.43 7.63 4.41
N HIS A 127 -13.61 8.05 3.45
CA HIS A 127 -13.90 7.90 2.02
C HIS A 127 -13.69 6.45 1.57
N VAL A 128 -14.51 6.01 0.62
CA VAL A 128 -14.30 4.75 -0.11
C VAL A 128 -13.25 4.99 -1.19
N LEU A 129 -12.18 4.21 -1.14
CA LEU A 129 -11.06 4.29 -2.08
C LEU A 129 -10.96 3.00 -2.89
N LEU A 130 -10.81 3.16 -4.21
CA LEU A 130 -10.40 2.10 -5.13
C LEU A 130 -8.88 2.19 -5.34
N MET A 131 -8.13 1.21 -4.87
CA MET A 131 -6.69 1.11 -5.08
C MET A 131 -6.39 0.00 -6.07
N THR A 132 -5.50 0.23 -7.03
CA THR A 132 -5.22 -0.73 -8.11
C THR A 132 -3.72 -0.82 -8.38
N LYS A 133 -3.21 -2.05 -8.54
CA LYS A 133 -1.87 -2.36 -9.05
C LYS A 133 -1.97 -3.31 -10.25
N GLY A 134 -1.13 -3.15 -11.26
CA GLY A 134 -1.18 -3.98 -12.47
C GLY A 134 -0.17 -3.56 -13.52
N ALA A 135 -0.21 -4.20 -14.68
CA ALA A 135 0.68 -3.91 -15.79
C ALA A 135 0.50 -2.46 -16.31
N ASP A 136 1.60 -1.83 -16.71
CA ASP A 136 1.66 -0.41 -17.07
C ASP A 136 0.61 -0.03 -18.12
N ASN A 137 0.56 -0.76 -19.24
CA ASN A 137 -0.40 -0.51 -20.31
C ASN A 137 -1.86 -0.61 -19.82
N VAL A 138 -2.15 -1.56 -18.94
CA VAL A 138 -3.51 -1.77 -18.39
C VAL A 138 -3.90 -0.64 -17.44
N ILE A 139 -2.95 -0.11 -16.66
CA ILE A 139 -3.22 1.01 -15.76
C ILE A 139 -3.34 2.32 -16.55
N MET A 140 -2.43 2.57 -17.49
CA MET A 140 -2.39 3.80 -18.30
C MET A 140 -3.67 4.00 -19.12
N GLU A 141 -4.21 2.94 -19.72
CA GLU A 141 -5.51 2.96 -20.44
C GLU A 141 -6.71 3.39 -19.58
N ARG A 142 -6.57 3.39 -18.24
CA ARG A 142 -7.66 3.65 -17.27
C ARG A 142 -7.44 4.93 -16.49
N LEU A 143 -6.43 5.71 -16.84
CA LEU A 143 -6.22 7.02 -16.27
C LEU A 143 -7.29 8.00 -16.75
N ALA A 144 -7.54 9.04 -15.95
CA ALA A 144 -8.41 10.12 -16.37
C ALA A 144 -7.86 10.79 -17.65
N PRO A 145 -8.72 11.37 -18.50
CA PRO A 145 -8.27 12.13 -19.67
C PRO A 145 -7.27 13.24 -19.30
N GLY A 146 -6.35 13.55 -20.21
CA GLY A 146 -5.40 14.68 -20.06
C GLY A 146 -4.21 14.41 -19.13
N GLN A 147 -3.83 13.15 -18.91
CA GLN A 147 -2.62 12.78 -18.14
C GLN A 147 -1.41 12.46 -19.04
N ASP A 148 -1.53 12.56 -20.36
CA ASP A 148 -0.53 12.10 -21.34
C ASP A 148 0.87 12.69 -21.11
N GLU A 149 0.96 13.98 -20.78
CA GLU A 149 2.24 14.64 -20.52
C GLU A 149 2.94 14.08 -19.27
N LYS A 150 2.19 13.73 -18.22
CA LYS A 150 2.75 13.14 -17.00
C LYS A 150 3.20 11.71 -17.22
N ILE A 151 2.43 10.94 -17.99
CA ILE A 151 2.78 9.57 -18.38
C ILE A 151 4.11 9.58 -19.15
N ARG A 152 4.28 10.49 -20.10
CA ARG A 152 5.51 10.59 -20.92
C ARG A 152 6.77 10.97 -20.11
N LYS A 153 6.62 11.55 -18.92
CA LYS A 153 7.73 11.99 -18.05
C LYS A 153 8.13 10.96 -16.99
N THR A 154 7.42 9.84 -16.90
CA THR A 154 7.70 8.74 -15.97
C THR A 154 8.60 7.71 -16.66
#